data_AF-A0A5C7JB81-F1
#
_entry.id   AF-A0A5C7JB81-F1
#
_cell.length_a   1.000
_cell.length_b   1.000
_cell.length_c   1.000
_cell.angle_alpha   90.00
_cell.angle_beta   90.00
_cell.angle_gamma   90.00
#
_symmetry.space_group_name_H-M   'P 1'
#
loop_
_entity.id
_entity.type
_entity.pdbx_description
1 polymer ?
#
loop_
_entity_poly.entity_id
_entity_poly.type
_entity_poly.pdbx_seq_one_letter_code
_entity_poly.pdbx_strand_id
1 'polypeptide(L)'
;MIRKPSFALALLLIVGLAGVYWLVTQPLVGALPTHPPAVSPERLREHVRFLSETAYPRSGDRSAQLAQAAKYIEQEWSRLPCLVETQGLAGRSAAYRNLIARFGPSDGPLLVIGAH
;
A
#
# COMPACT_ATOMS: atom_id res chain seq x y z
N MET A 1 -58.66 10.25 14.24
CA MET A 1 -57.20 10.33 14.47
C MET A 1 -56.51 9.29 13.58
N ILE A 2 -56.25 9.62 12.31
CA ILE A 2 -55.61 8.70 11.35
C ILE A 2 -54.13 9.08 11.26
N ARG A 3 -53.25 8.34 11.92
CA ARG A 3 -51.81 8.39 11.66
C ARG A 3 -51.59 7.84 10.26
N LYS A 4 -51.32 8.70 9.27
CA LYS A 4 -51.09 8.28 7.88
C LYS A 4 -49.78 7.48 7.82
N PRO A 5 -49.81 6.16 7.53
CA PRO A 5 -48.62 5.29 7.56
C PRO A 5 -47.55 5.71 6.54
N SER A 6 -47.92 6.49 5.52
CA SER A 6 -47.01 7.09 4.56
C SER A 6 -45.99 8.05 5.19
N PHE A 7 -46.37 8.79 6.24
CA PHE A 7 -45.43 9.67 6.93
C PHE A 7 -44.37 8.88 7.70
N ALA A 8 -44.78 7.79 8.35
CA ALA A 8 -43.86 6.89 9.04
C ALA A 8 -42.89 6.20 8.07
N LEU A 9 -43.40 5.76 6.91
CA LEU A 9 -42.57 5.13 5.88
C LEU A 9 -41.56 6.12 5.27
N ALA A 10 -41.99 7.35 4.96
CA ALA A 10 -41.10 8.39 4.45
C ALA A 10 -40.01 8.76 5.47
N LEU A 11 -40.37 8.87 6.75
CA LEU A 11 -39.41 9.15 7.81
C LEU A 11 -38.37 8.03 7.97
N LEU A 12 -38.82 6.76 7.94
CA LEU A 12 -37.92 5.59 7.97
C LEU A 12 -36.95 5.59 6.79
N LEU A 13 -37.43 5.95 5.59
CA LEU A 13 -36.59 6.05 4.41
C LEU A 13 -35.52 7.14 4.56
N ILE A 14 -35.90 8.32 5.08
CA ILE A 14 -34.96 9.42 5.31
C ILE A 14 -33.89 9.02 6.34
N VAL A 15 -34.29 8.42 7.46
CA VAL A 15 -33.35 7.95 8.49
C VAL A 15 -32.42 6.88 7.94
N GLY A 16 -32.95 5.95 7.15
CA GLY A 16 -32.16 4.91 6.48
C GLY A 16 -31.13 5.50 5.52
N LEU A 17 -31.54 6.44 4.66
CA LEU A 17 -30.64 7.11 3.73
C LEU A 17 -29.57 7.94 4.46
N ALA A 18 -29.94 8.65 5.53
CA ALA A 18 -28.99 9.39 6.37
C ALA A 18 -27.99 8.43 7.06
N GLY A 19 -28.44 7.27 7.52
CA GLY A 19 -27.58 6.24 8.11
C GLY A 19 -26.60 5.64 7.11
N VAL A 20 -27.06 5.34 5.89
CA VAL A 20 -26.18 4.89 4.78
C VAL A 20 -25.17 5.97 4.42
N TYR A 21 -25.63 7.21 4.26
CA TYR A 21 -24.75 8.36 4.01
C TYR A 21 -23.67 8.48 5.10
N TRP A 22 -24.06 8.35 6.37
CA TRP A 22 -23.13 8.42 7.50
C TRP A 22 -22.10 7.29 7.49
N LEU A 23 -22.54 6.05 7.22
CA LEU A 23 -21.67 4.88 7.20
C LEU A 23 -20.63 4.95 6.06
N VAL A 24 -21.04 5.47 4.90
CA VAL A 24 -20.19 5.59 3.71
C VAL A 24 -19.25 6.79 3.80
N THR A 25 -19.75 7.94 4.25
CA THR A 25 -18.96 9.19 4.24
C THR A 25 -18.18 9.43 5.53
N GLN A 26 -18.54 8.75 6.63
CA GLN A 26 -17.90 8.86 7.94
C GLN A 26 -17.57 10.32 8.30
N PRO A 27 -18.55 11.23 8.28
CA PRO A 27 -18.29 12.67 8.24
C PRO A 27 -17.63 13.23 9.52
N LEU A 28 -17.59 12.44 10.60
CA LEU A 28 -16.90 12.76 11.85
C LEU A 28 -15.55 12.04 12.02
N VAL A 29 -15.13 11.21 11.06
CA VAL A 29 -13.80 10.57 11.08
C VAL A 29 -12.81 11.53 10.43
N GLY A 30 -12.04 12.21 11.28
CA GLY A 30 -10.92 13.04 10.84
C GLY A 30 -9.69 12.19 10.54
N ALA A 31 -8.84 12.66 9.63
CA ALA A 31 -7.51 12.10 9.47
C ALA A 31 -6.73 12.29 10.79
N LEU A 32 -6.08 11.23 11.27
CA LEU A 32 -5.12 11.38 12.36
C LEU A 32 -3.94 12.21 11.85
N PRO A 33 -3.51 13.27 12.57
CA PRO A 33 -2.32 14.00 12.21
C PRO A 33 -1.14 13.03 12.22
N THR A 34 -0.45 12.96 11.09
CA THR A 34 0.78 12.17 10.96
C THR A 34 1.95 13.11 10.84
N HIS A 35 3.06 12.75 11.49
CA HIS A 35 4.33 13.44 11.36
C HIS A 35 5.29 12.47 10.66
N PRO A 36 5.19 12.33 9.32
CA PRO A 36 6.11 11.48 8.60
C PRO A 36 7.54 11.99 8.80
N PRO A 37 8.53 11.10 8.89
CA PRO A 37 9.93 11.51 8.95
C PRO A 37 10.29 12.30 7.69
N ALA A 38 11.22 13.23 7.81
CA ALA A 38 11.74 13.94 6.66
C ALA A 38 12.39 12.96 5.67
N VAL A 39 12.01 13.05 4.40
CA VAL A 39 12.55 12.23 3.31
C VAL A 39 13.41 13.14 2.42
N SER A 40 14.58 12.66 1.99
CA SER A 40 15.41 13.38 1.00
C SER A 40 14.82 13.22 -0.42
N PRO A 41 14.38 14.31 -1.07
CA PRO A 41 13.89 14.26 -2.44
C PRO A 41 14.95 13.78 -3.45
N GLU A 42 16.22 14.08 -3.19
CA GLU A 42 17.36 13.71 -4.03
C GLU A 42 17.55 12.19 -4.03
N ARG A 43 17.58 11.57 -2.84
CA ARG A 43 17.67 10.11 -2.70
C ARG A 43 16.48 9.42 -3.38
N LEU A 44 15.27 9.94 -3.20
CA LEU A 44 14.08 9.39 -3.85
C LEU A 44 14.20 9.47 -5.38
N ARG A 45 14.67 10.60 -5.91
CA ARG A 45 14.91 10.78 -7.35
C ARG A 45 15.96 9.80 -7.88
N GLU A 46 17.03 9.55 -7.14
CA GLU A 46 18.06 8.58 -7.52
C GLU A 46 17.52 7.16 -7.61
N HIS A 47 16.74 6.72 -6.61
CA HIS A 47 16.07 5.41 -6.63
C HIS A 47 15.13 5.29 -7.83
N VAL A 48 14.30 6.31 -8.08
CA VAL A 48 13.37 6.32 -9.22
C VAL A 48 14.13 6.27 -10.54
N ARG A 49 15.16 7.11 -10.71
CA ARG A 49 15.99 7.15 -11.92
C ARG A 49 16.63 5.80 -12.21
N PHE A 50 17.21 5.14 -11.21
CA PHE A 50 17.78 3.80 -11.40
C PHE A 50 16.71 2.82 -11.89
N LEU A 51 15.53 2.82 -11.26
CA LEU A 51 14.43 1.90 -11.59
C LEU A 51 13.76 2.20 -12.94
N SER A 52 13.78 3.46 -13.40
CA SER A 52 13.10 3.91 -14.62
C SER A 52 14.01 4.03 -15.84
N GLU A 53 15.31 4.21 -15.65
CA GLU A 53 16.28 4.40 -16.72
C GLU A 53 17.24 3.21 -16.80
N THR A 54 17.91 2.86 -15.70
CA THR A 54 18.94 1.80 -15.69
C THR A 54 18.34 0.39 -15.74
N ALA A 55 17.28 0.15 -14.96
CA ALA A 55 16.61 -1.15 -14.89
C ALA A 55 15.40 -1.26 -15.83
N TYR A 56 15.27 -0.36 -16.81
CA TYR A 56 14.14 -0.38 -17.74
C TYR A 56 14.37 -1.37 -18.90
N PRO A 57 13.31 -2.06 -19.37
CA PRO A 57 11.97 -2.16 -18.77
C PRO A 57 11.91 -3.21 -17.64
N ARG A 58 11.26 -2.87 -16.52
CA ARG A 58 11.00 -3.80 -15.40
C ARG A 58 9.76 -4.65 -15.63
N SER A 59 9.68 -5.27 -16.80
CA SER A 59 8.57 -6.12 -17.19
C SER A 59 8.95 -7.59 -17.09
N GLY A 60 7.94 -8.44 -16.96
CA GLY A 60 8.17 -9.85 -16.68
C GLY A 60 8.62 -10.70 -17.86
N ASP A 61 8.41 -10.22 -19.08
CA ASP A 61 9.04 -10.70 -20.30
C ASP A 61 10.52 -10.25 -20.41
N ARG A 62 10.99 -9.40 -19.50
CA ARG A 62 12.34 -8.80 -19.47
C ARG A 62 13.04 -9.16 -18.15
N SER A 63 13.21 -10.47 -17.98
CA SER A 63 13.68 -11.09 -16.72
C SER A 63 15.00 -10.54 -16.20
N ALA A 64 15.94 -10.17 -17.09
CA ALA A 64 17.22 -9.60 -16.69
C ALA A 64 17.06 -8.22 -16.03
N GLN A 65 16.26 -7.34 -16.62
CA GLN A 65 15.98 -6.00 -16.10
C GLN A 65 15.16 -6.07 -14.80
N LEU A 66 14.18 -6.98 -14.73
CA LEU A 66 13.42 -7.23 -13.52
C LEU A 66 14.32 -7.76 -12.38
N ALA A 67 15.24 -8.68 -12.69
CA ALA A 67 16.23 -9.17 -11.72
C ALA A 67 17.21 -8.08 -11.27
N GLN A 68 17.63 -7.19 -12.18
CA GLN A 68 18.49 -6.05 -11.86
C GLN A 68 17.81 -5.06 -10.91
N ALA A 69 16.53 -4.74 -11.14
CA ALA A 69 15.74 -3.92 -10.23
C ALA A 69 15.63 -4.57 -8.84
N ALA A 70 15.34 -5.87 -8.80
CA ALA A 70 15.22 -6.59 -7.53
C ALA A 70 16.56 -6.63 -6.77
N LYS A 71 17.69 -6.86 -7.47
CA LYS A 71 19.03 -6.85 -6.88
C LYS A 71 19.39 -5.48 -6.31
N TYR A 72 19.04 -4.40 -7.00
CA TYR A 72 19.26 -3.04 -6.50
C TYR A 72 18.50 -2.79 -5.20
N ILE A 73 17.22 -3.18 -5.12
CA ILE A 73 16.41 -3.03 -3.91
C ILE A 73 16.99 -3.86 -2.76
N GLU A 74 17.37 -5.12 -3.00
CA GLU A 74 18.02 -5.98 -2.00
C GLU A 74 19.32 -5.34 -1.45
N GLN A 75 20.12 -4.72 -2.33
CA GLN A 75 21.36 -4.03 -1.96
C GLN A 75 21.13 -2.75 -1.15
N GLU A 76 20.09 -1.97 -1.47
CA GLU A 76 19.73 -0.79 -0.68
C GLU A 76 19.20 -1.21 0.70
N TRP A 77 18.38 -2.26 0.78
CA TRP A 77 17.84 -2.75 2.04
C TRP A 77 18.86 -3.45 2.93
N SER A 78 19.87 -4.13 2.36
CA SER A 78 20.92 -4.76 3.15
C SER A 78 21.76 -3.78 3.97
N ARG A 79 21.65 -2.47 3.69
CA ARG A 79 22.30 -1.39 4.44
C ARG A 79 21.44 -0.89 5.62
N LEU A 80 20.22 -1.38 5.75
CA LEU A 80 19.25 -0.97 6.77
C LEU A 80 19.16 -2.03 7.89
N PRO A 81 18.75 -1.64 9.10
CA PRO A 81 18.52 -2.57 10.20
C PRO A 81 17.18 -3.32 10.02
N CYS A 82 17.08 -4.12 8.97
CA CYS A 82 15.91 -4.93 8.66
C CYS A 82 16.29 -6.35 8.27
N LEU A 83 15.35 -7.29 8.43
CA LEU A 83 15.48 -8.62 7.85
C LEU A 83 14.95 -8.58 6.42
N VAL A 84 15.81 -8.92 5.46
CA VAL A 84 15.47 -9.00 4.04
C VAL A 84 15.11 -10.44 3.69
N GLU A 85 13.89 -10.64 3.18
CA GLU A 85 13.36 -11.91 2.71
C GLU A 85 12.98 -11.79 1.23
N THR A 86 13.25 -12.85 0.47
CA THR A 86 12.87 -12.95 -0.94
C THR A 86 11.90 -14.12 -1.10
N GLN A 87 10.70 -13.84 -1.59
CA GLN A 87 9.66 -14.84 -1.82
C GLN A 87 9.48 -15.06 -3.32
N GLY A 88 9.91 -16.22 -3.82
CA GLY A 88 9.65 -16.62 -5.20
C GLY A 88 8.16 -16.89 -5.47
N LEU A 89 7.70 -16.57 -6.68
CA LEU A 89 6.34 -16.85 -7.12
C LEU A 89 6.30 -18.18 -7.89
N ALA A 90 5.53 -19.15 -7.38
CA ALA A 90 5.41 -20.47 -7.99
C ALA A 90 4.90 -20.40 -9.44
N GLY A 91 5.51 -21.21 -10.33
CA GLY A 91 5.15 -21.26 -11.75
C GLY A 91 5.63 -20.06 -12.58
N ARG A 92 6.45 -19.16 -12.02
CA ARG A 92 7.09 -18.06 -12.74
C ARG A 92 8.61 -18.20 -12.77
N SER A 93 9.27 -17.42 -13.62
CA SER A 93 10.75 -17.37 -13.65
C SER A 93 11.29 -16.86 -12.31
N ALA A 94 12.52 -17.22 -11.96
CA ALA A 94 13.16 -16.78 -10.71
C ALA A 94 13.27 -15.25 -10.56
N ALA A 95 13.13 -14.49 -11.67
CA ALA A 95 13.08 -13.03 -11.64
C ALA A 95 11.78 -12.49 -11.01
N TYR A 96 10.70 -13.29 -11.01
CA TYR A 96 9.44 -12.94 -10.37
C TYR A 96 9.47 -13.35 -8.89
N ARG A 97 9.73 -12.35 -8.05
CA ARG A 97 9.83 -12.51 -6.61
C ARG A 97 9.29 -11.28 -5.91
N ASN A 98 8.67 -11.47 -4.76
CA ASN A 98 8.41 -10.40 -3.82
C ASN A 98 9.67 -10.19 -2.98
N LEU A 99 10.01 -8.93 -2.76
CA LEU A 99 11.05 -8.55 -1.80
C LEU A 99 10.35 -7.99 -0.57
N ILE A 100 10.75 -8.48 0.59
CA ILE A 100 10.15 -8.13 1.88
C ILE A 100 11.26 -7.65 2.81
N ALA A 101 11.13 -6.43 3.34
CA ALA A 101 11.98 -5.92 4.41
C ALA A 101 11.16 -5.82 5.70
N ARG A 102 11.56 -6.56 6.74
CA ARG A 102 10.91 -6.55 8.05
C ARG A 102 11.69 -5.66 9.02
N PHE A 103 11.01 -4.65 9.56
CA PHE A 103 11.54 -3.75 10.58
C PHE A 103 10.83 -3.99 11.91
N GLY A 104 11.54 -3.84 13.02
CA GLY A 104 10.97 -3.97 14.36
C GLY A 104 10.81 -5.42 14.84
N PRO A 105 10.13 -5.62 15.99
CA PRO A 105 9.96 -6.93 16.61
C PRO A 105 8.97 -7.84 15.85
N SER A 106 9.15 -9.15 15.97
CA SER A 106 8.34 -10.15 15.24
C SER A 106 6.93 -10.37 15.79
N ASP A 107 6.67 -9.97 17.04
CA ASP A 107 5.44 -10.20 17.80
C ASP A 107 4.63 -8.91 18.03
N GLY A 108 5.02 -7.79 17.40
CA GLY A 108 4.35 -6.50 17.53
C GLY A 108 3.19 -6.28 16.55
N PRO A 109 2.42 -5.18 16.70
CA PRO A 109 1.43 -4.75 15.71
C PRO A 109 2.04 -4.60 14.32
N LEU A 110 1.38 -5.16 13.30
CA LEU A 110 1.91 -5.21 11.94
C LEU A 110 1.37 -4.05 11.08
N LEU A 111 2.29 -3.27 10.50
CA LEU A 111 2.02 -2.31 9.43
C LEU A 111 2.67 -2.80 8.14
N VAL A 112 1.88 -2.98 7.06
CA VAL A 112 2.37 -3.41 5.74
C VAL A 112 2.34 -2.25 4.76
N ILE A 113 3.47 -1.97 4.11
CA ILE A 113 3.62 -0.96 3.07
C ILE A 113 4.11 -1.68 1.80
N GLY A 114 3.47 -1.43 0.65
CA GLY A 114 3.79 -2.12 -0.60
C GLY A 114 3.79 -1.20 -1.82
N ALA A 115 4.56 -1.60 -2.85
CA ALA A 115 4.62 -0.96 -4.16
C ALA A 115 4.97 -2.02 -5.23
N HIS A 116 4.57 -1.78 -6.49
CA HIS A 116 4.78 -2.68 -7.63
C HIS A 116 5.78 -2.11 -8.67
#